data_AF-A0A345VDX4-F1
#
_entry.id   AF-A0A345VDX4-F1
#
_cell.length_a   1.000
_cell.length_b   1.000
_cell.length_c   1.000
_cell.angle_alpha   90.00
_cell.angle_beta   90.00
_cell.angle_gamma   90.00
#
_symmetry.space_group_name_H-M   'P 1'
#
loop_
_entity.id
_entity.type
_entity.pdbx_description
1 polymer ?
#
loop_
_entity_poly.entity_id
_entity_poly.type
_entity_poly.pdbx_seq_one_letter_code
_entity_poly.pdbx_strand_id
1 'polypeptide(L)'
;MKLTIRRGGGIAGIVARTELDTSDLPPPAAETFAAYMDQSGLRAPGEPPAAERRPDDQLYDLSWEESGHTGSRRFSESNLPEGVRQLVAWVDGRPERTESIER
;
A
#
# COMPACT_ATOMS: atom_id res chain seq x y z
N MET A 1 10.03 -9.37 -2.65
CA MET A 1 8.71 -8.73 -2.80
C MET A 1 8.73 -7.42 -2.03
N LYS A 2 8.41 -6.33 -2.70
CA LYS A 2 8.42 -4.99 -2.15
C LYS A 2 7.04 -4.36 -2.31
N LEU A 3 6.58 -3.63 -1.29
CA LEU A 3 5.38 -2.80 -1.35
C LEU A 3 5.74 -1.37 -0.99
N THR A 4 5.27 -0.44 -1.80
CA THR A 4 5.36 1.00 -1.62
C THR A 4 3.96 1.56 -1.48
N ILE A 5 3.68 2.26 -0.39
CA ILE A 5 2.40 2.88 -0.10
C ILE A 5 2.63 4.39 -0.08
N ARG A 6 2.03 5.12 -0.99
CA ARG A 6 2.03 6.59 -1.00
C ARG A 6 0.65 7.07 -0.57
N ARG A 7 0.61 7.93 0.44
CA ARG A 7 -0.62 8.49 1.00
C ARG A 7 -0.58 10.00 0.80
N GLY A 8 -1.55 10.52 0.06
CA GLY A 8 -1.69 11.94 -0.18
C GLY A 8 -3.14 12.37 0.02
N GLY A 9 -3.36 13.41 0.82
CA GLY A 9 -4.69 13.95 1.09
C GLY A 9 -4.57 15.21 1.91
N GLY A 10 -5.22 16.29 1.48
CA GLY A 10 -5.18 17.59 2.15
C GLY A 10 -4.25 18.64 1.51
N ILE A 11 -4.50 19.88 1.92
CA ILE A 11 -4.27 21.18 1.27
C ILE A 11 -2.81 21.58 0.95
N ALA A 12 -1.82 20.70 1.13
CA ALA A 12 -0.39 21.07 1.06
C ALA A 12 0.47 20.23 0.10
N GLY A 13 -0.11 19.25 -0.61
CA GLY A 13 0.66 18.42 -1.56
C GLY A 13 1.67 17.46 -0.93
N ILE A 14 1.67 17.34 0.40
CA ILE A 14 2.54 16.44 1.16
C ILE A 14 2.11 14.99 0.92
N VAL A 15 3.05 14.14 0.53
CA VAL A 15 2.80 12.70 0.33
C VAL A 15 3.68 11.91 1.29
N ALA A 16 3.05 11.13 2.17
CA ALA A 16 3.76 10.17 3.01
C ALA A 16 4.01 8.90 2.20
N ARG A 17 5.26 8.45 2.14
CA ARG A 17 5.69 7.23 1.46
C ARG A 17 6.18 6.23 2.50
N THR A 18 5.58 5.04 2.49
CA THR A 18 5.98 3.90 3.32
C THR A 18 6.44 2.78 2.40
N GLU A 19 7.64 2.25 2.63
CA GLU A 19 8.20 1.14 1.87
C GLU A 19 8.50 -0.04 2.80
N LEU A 20 8.19 -1.24 2.33
CA LEU A 20 8.55 -2.48 3.00
C LEU A 20 9.01 -3.51 1.97
N ASP A 21 10.20 -4.05 2.18
CA ASP A 21 10.74 -5.17 1.38
C ASP A 21 10.82 -6.43 2.23
N THR A 22 10.41 -7.56 1.67
CA THR A 22 10.65 -8.90 2.24
C THR A 22 12.10 -9.19 2.58
N SER A 23 13.06 -8.59 1.85
CA SER A 23 14.48 -8.77 2.12
C SER A 23 14.93 -8.17 3.45
N ASP A 24 14.17 -7.19 3.96
CA ASP A 24 14.39 -6.56 5.27
C ASP A 24 13.57 -7.23 6.40
N LEU A 25 12.72 -8.20 6.06
CA LEU A 25 11.85 -8.88 7.03
C LEU A 25 12.46 -10.19 7.55
N PRO A 26 12.23 -10.53 8.83
CA PRO A 26 12.52 -11.88 9.31
C PRO A 26 11.60 -12.90 8.61
N PRO A 27 12.04 -14.15 8.40
CA PRO A 27 11.29 -15.17 7.65
C PRO A 27 9.79 -15.30 8.02
N PRO A 28 9.38 -15.39 9.31
CA PRO A 28 7.96 -15.49 9.64
C PRO A 28 7.15 -14.24 9.29
N ALA A 29 7.77 -13.07 9.32
CA ALA A 29 7.12 -11.83 8.90
C ALA A 29 7.01 -11.73 7.37
N ALA A 30 7.99 -12.25 6.63
CA ALA A 30 7.92 -12.33 5.18
C ALA A 30 6.79 -13.26 4.70
N GLU A 31 6.60 -14.41 5.36
CA GLU A 31 5.46 -15.31 5.10
C GLU A 31 4.12 -14.64 5.42
N THR A 32 4.06 -13.92 6.55
CA THR A 32 2.86 -13.17 6.95
C THR A 32 2.56 -12.06 5.94
N PHE A 33 3.58 -11.34 5.46
CA PHE A 33 3.42 -10.29 4.46
C PHE A 33 2.87 -10.83 3.14
N ALA A 34 3.39 -11.99 2.68
CA ALA A 34 2.85 -12.67 1.50
C ALA A 34 1.37 -13.03 1.68
N ALA A 35 1.00 -13.56 2.85
CA ALA A 35 -0.39 -13.88 3.15
C ALA A 35 -1.32 -12.65 3.12
N TYR A 36 -0.89 -11.49 3.66
CA TYR A 36 -1.65 -10.25 3.55
C TYR A 36 -1.75 -9.75 2.11
N MET A 37 -0.69 -9.85 1.32
CA MET A 37 -0.72 -9.50 -0.10
C MET A 37 -1.72 -10.35 -0.88
N ASP A 38 -1.78 -11.65 -0.63
CA ASP A 38 -2.77 -12.55 -1.24
C ASP A 38 -4.20 -12.26 -0.79
N GLN A 39 -4.42 -12.10 0.52
CA GLN A 39 -5.75 -11.84 1.09
C GLN A 39 -6.30 -10.46 0.72
N SER A 40 -5.42 -9.48 0.47
CA SER A 40 -5.83 -8.11 0.16
C SER A 40 -6.60 -7.98 -1.16
N GLY A 41 -6.44 -8.94 -2.07
CA GLY A 41 -6.95 -8.83 -3.44
C GLY A 41 -6.28 -7.72 -4.25
N LEU A 42 -5.19 -7.10 -3.75
CA LEU A 42 -4.48 -6.01 -4.43
C LEU A 42 -3.99 -6.43 -5.83
N ARG A 43 -3.59 -7.70 -5.97
CA ARG A 43 -3.11 -8.29 -7.23
C ARG A 43 -4.23 -8.87 -8.11
N ALA A 44 -5.48 -8.87 -7.66
CA ALA A 44 -6.58 -9.45 -8.42
C ALA A 44 -6.76 -8.73 -9.77
N PRO A 45 -7.14 -9.42 -10.85
CA PRO A 45 -7.39 -8.79 -12.15
C PRO A 45 -8.66 -7.90 -12.12
N GLY A 46 -8.65 -6.82 -12.90
CA GLY A 46 -9.75 -5.84 -13.02
C GLY A 46 -9.38 -4.47 -12.46
N GLU A 47 -9.87 -3.37 -13.02
CA GLU A 47 -9.55 -2.02 -12.52
C GLU A 47 -10.31 -1.74 -11.21
N PRO A 48 -9.69 -1.15 -10.16
CA PRO A 48 -10.47 -0.79 -8.99
C PRO A 48 -11.45 0.31 -9.40
N PRO A 49 -12.62 0.45 -8.73
CA PRO A 49 -13.50 1.58 -8.98
C PRO A 49 -12.69 2.87 -8.88
N ALA A 50 -12.87 3.78 -9.85
CA ALA A 50 -12.11 5.02 -9.89
C ALA A 50 -12.16 5.69 -8.52
N ALA A 51 -10.99 6.05 -7.98
CA ALA A 51 -10.92 6.80 -6.73
C ALA A 51 -11.68 8.12 -6.93
N GLU A 52 -12.88 8.21 -6.37
CA GLU A 52 -13.64 9.46 -6.37
C GLU A 52 -12.82 10.49 -5.60
N ARG A 53 -12.32 11.50 -6.32
CA ARG A 53 -11.58 12.59 -5.70
C ARG A 53 -12.56 13.50 -4.98
N ARG A 54 -12.85 13.18 -3.73
CA ARG A 54 -13.38 14.18 -2.80
C ARG A 54 -12.21 15.01 -2.28
N PRO A 55 -12.36 16.34 -2.14
CA PRO A 55 -11.26 17.21 -1.74
C PRO A 55 -10.69 16.86 -0.36
N ASP A 56 -11.49 16.23 0.50
CA ASP A 56 -11.11 15.81 1.84
C ASP A 56 -10.70 14.32 1.93
N ASP A 57 -10.83 13.55 0.84
CA ASP A 57 -10.51 12.12 0.85
C ASP A 57 -8.99 11.91 0.78
N GLN A 58 -8.48 11.09 1.69
CA GLN A 58 -7.13 10.57 1.62
C GLN A 58 -7.01 9.61 0.43
N LEU A 59 -6.01 9.83 -0.42
CA LEU A 59 -5.68 8.98 -1.55
C LEU A 59 -4.50 8.07 -1.20
N TYR A 60 -4.60 6.84 -1.66
CA TYR A 60 -3.60 5.80 -1.51
C TYR A 60 -3.14 5.35 -2.89
N ASP A 61 -1.84 5.41 -3.16
CA ASP A 61 -1.20 4.80 -4.33
C ASP A 61 -0.30 3.66 -3.82
N LEU A 62 -0.74 2.43 -4.06
CA LEU A 62 -0.03 1.22 -3.65
C LEU A 62 0.65 0.63 -4.87
N SER A 63 1.97 0.53 -4.82
CA SER A 63 2.80 -0.10 -5.85
C SER A 63 3.54 -1.29 -5.27
N TRP A 64 3.56 -2.41 -5.97
CA TRP A 64 4.24 -3.62 -5.52
C TRP A 64 5.14 -4.20 -6.61
N GLU A 65 6.19 -4.90 -6.16
CA GLU A 65 7.18 -5.56 -7.01
C GLU A 65 7.42 -6.98 -6.49
N GLU A 66 7.22 -7.99 -7.33
CA GLU A 66 7.44 -9.39 -6.97
C GLU A 66 7.89 -10.20 -8.20
N SER A 67 9.04 -10.86 -8.10
CA SER A 67 9.53 -11.81 -9.13
C SER A 67 9.47 -11.25 -10.55
N GLY A 68 9.85 -9.98 -10.73
CA GLY A 68 9.83 -9.27 -12.03
C GLY A 68 8.47 -8.71 -12.46
N HIS A 69 7.41 -8.93 -11.69
CA HIS A 69 6.09 -8.33 -11.91
C HIS A 69 5.94 -7.09 -11.03
N THR A 70 5.62 -5.97 -11.66
CA THR A 70 5.32 -4.72 -10.97
C THR A 70 3.87 -4.34 -11.24
N GLY A 71 3.16 -3.90 -10.20
CA GLY A 71 1.79 -3.40 -10.33
C GLY A 71 1.59 -2.16 -9.48
N SER A 72 0.60 -1.35 -9.84
CA SER A 72 0.17 -0.22 -9.03
C SER A 72 -1.35 -0.10 -9.04
N ARG A 73 -1.92 0.30 -7.90
CA ARG A 73 -3.35 0.59 -7.76
C ARG A 73 -3.57 1.81 -6.90
N ARG A 74 -4.60 2.56 -7.26
CA ARG A 74 -5.02 3.76 -6.54
C ARG A 74 -6.37 3.54 -5.89
N PHE A 75 -6.48 4.01 -4.67
CA PHE A 75 -7.70 3.98 -3.86
C PHE A 75 -7.89 5.36 -3.21
N SER A 76 -9.12 5.70 -2.87
CA SER A 76 -9.44 6.70 -1.85
C SER A 76 -9.82 6.00 -0.56
N GLU A 77 -9.78 6.70 0.57
CA GLU A 77 -10.24 6.15 1.86
C GLU A 77 -11.66 5.56 1.76
N SER A 78 -12.53 6.22 0.98
CA SER A 78 -13.91 5.79 0.76
C SER A 78 -14.07 4.49 -0.04
N ASN A 79 -13.10 4.14 -0.90
CA ASN A 79 -13.17 2.96 -1.77
C ASN A 79 -12.11 1.90 -1.49
N LEU A 80 -11.31 2.09 -0.43
CA LEU A 80 -10.25 1.17 -0.03
C LEU A 80 -10.86 -0.15 0.46
N PRO A 81 -10.59 -1.28 -0.23
CA PRO A 81 -11.09 -2.58 0.22
C PRO A 81 -10.54 -2.95 1.59
N GLU A 82 -11.32 -3.66 2.40
CA GLU A 82 -10.94 -4.01 3.77
C GLU A 82 -9.63 -4.82 3.82
N GLY A 83 -9.42 -5.76 2.89
CA GLY A 83 -8.18 -6.53 2.81
C GLY A 83 -6.95 -5.65 2.51
N VAL A 84 -7.11 -4.63 1.69
CA VAL A 84 -6.03 -3.64 1.43
C VAL A 84 -5.80 -2.78 2.66
N ARG A 85 -6.85 -2.34 3.36
CA ARG A 85 -6.73 -1.59 4.62
C ARG A 85 -5.96 -2.39 5.68
N GLN A 86 -6.25 -3.68 5.83
CA GLN A 86 -5.53 -4.56 6.76
C GLN A 86 -4.06 -4.72 6.39
N LEU A 87 -3.76 -4.90 5.09
CA LEU A 87 -2.38 -4.93 4.58
C LEU A 87 -1.63 -3.63 4.92
N VAL A 88 -2.24 -2.48 4.65
CA VAL A 88 -1.66 -1.15 4.94
C VAL A 88 -1.40 -0.99 6.43
N ALA A 89 -2.37 -1.33 7.29
CA ALA A 89 -2.22 -1.26 8.74
C ALA A 89 -1.14 -2.21 9.27
N TRP A 90 -1.02 -3.41 8.69
CA TRP A 90 0.02 -4.36 9.07
C TRP A 90 1.42 -3.84 8.72
N VAL A 91 1.60 -3.30 7.51
CA VAL A 91 2.87 -2.67 7.08
C VAL A 91 3.22 -1.50 7.98
N ASP A 92 2.23 -0.71 8.40
CA ASP A 92 2.46 0.38 9.33
C ASP A 92 2.89 -0.06 10.73
N GLY A 93 2.50 -1.27 11.15
CA GLY A 93 2.94 -1.82 12.42
C GLY A 93 4.38 -2.35 12.40
N ARG A 94 5.05 -2.36 11.25
CA ARG A 94 6.38 -2.97 11.11
C ARG A 94 7.48 -1.98 11.47
N PRO A 95 8.43 -2.34 12.36
CA PRO A 95 9.62 -1.54 12.59
C PRO A 95 10.58 -1.56 11.39
N GLU A 96 10.48 -2.56 10.50
CA GLU A 96 11.32 -2.69 9.31
C GLU A 96 10.88 -1.77 8.15
N ARG A 97 9.74 -1.07 8.30
CA ARG A 97 9.25 -0.14 7.27
C ARG A 97 10.17 1.08 7.17
N THR A 98 10.36 1.57 5.96
CA THR A 98 11.00 2.86 5.71
C THR A 98 9.93 3.90 5.44
N GLU A 99 9.88 4.95 6.25
CA GLU A 99 8.97 6.09 6.06
C GLU A 99 9.72 7.30 5.51
N SER A 100 9.11 8.02 4.57
CA SER A 100 9.66 9.22 3.96
C SER A 100 8.53 10.18 3.58
N ILE A 101 8.83 11.49 3.57
CA ILE A 101 7.87 12.53 3.21
C ILE A 101 8.33 13.19 1.92
N GLU A 102 7.50 13.12 0.89
CA GLU A 102 7.71 13.80 -0.40
C GLU A 102 7.02 15.17 -0.35
N ARG A 103 7.71 16.22 -0.81
CA ARG A 103 7.28 17.63 -0.81
C ARG A 103 7.20 18.16 -2.23
#